data_AF-A0A966QAG7-F1
#
_entry.id   AF-A0A966QAG7-F1
#
_cell.length_a   1.000
_cell.length_b   1.000
_cell.length_c   1.000
_cell.angle_alpha   90.00
_cell.angle_beta   90.00
_cell.angle_gamma   90.00
#
_symmetry.space_group_name_H-M   'P 1'
#
loop_
_entity.id
_entity.type
_entity.pdbx_description
1 polymer ?
#
loop_
_entity_poly.entity_id
_entity_poly.type
_entity_poly.pdbx_seq_one_letter_code
_entity_poly.pdbx_strand_id
1 'polypeptide(L)'
;MIESFWGTTNIKVAAAAAAYGAKLRPMDPVTRIQKEDGREQVTFWFMDGGEGQDAKAEMERTWADMKSPEDASIRFVRAALENRETLLGLVKRAEKILSIQRGGQTLLVAEKARPELKKALLSRL
;
A
#
# COMPACT_ATOMS: atom_id res chain seq x y z
N MET A 1 -21.15 28.01 -9.63
CA MET A 1 -21.29 26.56 -9.86
C MET A 1 -20.79 25.88 -8.60
N ILE A 2 -21.57 25.02 -7.95
CA ILE A 2 -21.09 24.27 -6.78
C ILE A 2 -20.20 23.16 -7.32
N GLU A 3 -18.91 23.20 -7.01
CA GLU A 3 -18.01 22.08 -7.30
C GLU A 3 -18.44 20.89 -6.45
N SER A 4 -18.78 19.77 -7.11
CA SER A 4 -19.11 18.52 -6.44
C SER A 4 -17.84 17.68 -6.29
N PHE A 5 -17.79 16.86 -5.24
CA PHE A 5 -16.64 16.03 -4.91
C PHE A 5 -17.10 14.66 -4.44
N TRP A 6 -16.27 13.65 -4.69
CA TRP A 6 -16.43 12.33 -4.10
C TRP A 6 -15.14 11.91 -3.40
N GLY A 7 -15.24 10.97 -2.46
CA GLY A 7 -14.09 10.50 -1.72
C GLY A 7 -14.14 9.02 -1.44
N THR A 8 -12.97 8.45 -1.13
CA THR A 8 -12.82 7.06 -0.72
C THR A 8 -11.81 6.95 0.42
N THR A 9 -12.05 6.02 1.34
CA THR A 9 -11.10 5.67 2.41
C THR A 9 -10.17 4.52 2.03
N ASN A 10 -10.41 3.88 0.87
CA ASN A 10 -9.60 2.78 0.39
C ASN A 10 -8.51 3.31 -0.55
N ILE A 11 -7.26 3.29 -0.08
CA ILE A 11 -6.11 3.79 -0.85
C ILE A 11 -5.91 3.05 -2.19
N LYS A 12 -6.30 1.77 -2.30
CA LYS A 12 -6.23 1.03 -3.58
C LYS A 12 -7.24 1.58 -4.58
N VAL A 13 -8.45 1.93 -4.14
CA VAL A 13 -9.48 2.57 -4.97
C VAL A 13 -9.00 3.96 -5.39
N ALA A 14 -8.44 4.75 -4.47
CA ALA A 14 -7.89 6.07 -4.78
C ALA A 14 -6.74 5.99 -5.81
N ALA A 15 -5.81 5.06 -5.63
CA ALA A 15 -4.69 4.84 -6.56
C ALA A 15 -5.16 4.42 -7.95
N ALA A 16 -6.12 3.48 -8.02
CA ALA A 16 -6.71 3.07 -9.29
C ALA A 16 -7.45 4.25 -9.95
N ALA A 17 -8.35 4.93 -9.25
CA ALA A 17 -9.07 6.06 -9.82
C ALA A 17 -8.13 7.13 -10.39
N ALA A 18 -7.05 7.47 -9.66
CA ALA A 18 -6.02 8.39 -10.14
C ALA A 18 -5.31 7.88 -11.41
N ALA A 19 -4.99 6.58 -11.49
CA ALA A 19 -4.40 5.97 -12.69
C ALA A 19 -5.34 6.00 -13.90
N TYR A 20 -6.66 6.01 -13.67
CA TYR A 20 -7.70 6.14 -14.69
C TYR A 20 -8.19 7.59 -14.86
N GLY A 21 -7.37 8.58 -14.52
CA GLY A 21 -7.63 9.99 -14.87
C GLY A 21 -8.44 10.79 -13.84
N ALA A 22 -8.87 10.19 -12.73
CA ALA A 22 -9.54 10.95 -11.68
C ALA A 22 -8.61 12.02 -11.11
N LYS A 23 -9.08 13.27 -11.08
CA LYS A 23 -8.32 14.40 -10.57
C LYS A 23 -8.60 14.60 -9.08
N LEU A 24 -7.54 14.67 -8.29
CA LEU A 24 -7.65 15.02 -6.88
C LEU A 24 -8.30 16.39 -6.72
N ARG A 25 -9.07 16.55 -5.63
CA ARG A 25 -9.62 17.85 -5.24
C ARG A 25 -8.47 18.86 -5.06
N PRO A 26 -8.52 20.05 -5.68
CA PRO A 26 -7.40 20.99 -5.64
C PRO A 26 -7.05 21.48 -4.23
N MET A 27 -8.06 21.63 -3.38
CA MET A 27 -7.92 22.06 -1.99
C MET A 27 -8.21 20.88 -1.05
N ASP A 28 -7.34 20.65 -0.08
CA ASP A 28 -7.44 19.54 0.88
C ASP A 28 -7.73 18.18 0.22
N PRO A 29 -6.89 17.69 -0.71
CA PRO A 29 -7.11 16.43 -1.43
C PRO A 29 -7.18 15.19 -0.50
N VAL A 30 -6.70 15.33 0.73
CA VAL A 30 -6.74 14.28 1.75
C VAL A 30 -7.23 14.87 3.07
N THR A 31 -8.20 14.21 3.69
CA THR A 31 -8.63 14.51 5.06
C THR A 31 -8.25 13.36 5.97
N ARG A 32 -7.71 13.67 7.15
CA ARG A 32 -7.42 12.71 8.21
C ARG A 32 -8.28 13.04 9.41
N ILE A 33 -9.10 12.09 9.86
CA ILE A 33 -9.99 12.25 11.01
C ILE A 33 -9.54 11.26 12.07
N GLN A 34 -9.14 11.78 13.24
CA GLN A 34 -8.93 10.98 14.42
C GLN A 34 -10.27 10.76 15.12
N LYS A 35 -10.67 9.50 15.28
CA LYS A 35 -11.87 9.12 16.02
C LYS A 35 -11.57 9.06 17.52
N GLU A 36 -12.62 9.16 18.33
CA GLU A 36 -12.50 9.08 19.80
C GLU A 36 -11.89 7.75 20.28
N ASP A 37 -12.04 6.67 19.50
CA ASP A 37 -11.44 5.36 19.77
C ASP A 37 -9.94 5.26 19.42
N GLY A 38 -9.31 6.38 19.06
CA GLY A 38 -7.91 6.47 18.68
C GLY A 38 -7.61 6.00 17.24
N ARG A 39 -8.60 5.51 16.50
CA ARG A 39 -8.41 5.12 15.09
C ARG A 39 -8.34 6.36 14.20
N GLU A 40 -7.48 6.29 13.20
CA GLU A 40 -7.41 7.30 12.15
C GLU A 40 -8.15 6.83 10.90
N GLN A 41 -9.01 7.69 10.37
CA GLN A 41 -9.64 7.51 9.06
C GLN A 41 -9.04 8.51 8.08
N VAL A 42 -8.49 8.00 6.98
CA VAL A 42 -7.97 8.81 5.87
C VAL A 42 -8.98 8.75 4.73
N THR A 43 -9.38 9.91 4.20
CA THR A 43 -10.24 10.02 3.02
C THR A 43 -9.50 10.78 1.93
N PHE A 44 -9.44 10.19 0.73
CA PHE A 44 -8.91 10.82 -0.49
C PHE A 44 -10.07 11.43 -1.28
N TRP A 45 -9.96 12.70 -1.64
CA TRP A 45 -11.01 13.47 -2.32
C TRP A 45 -10.64 13.77 -3.77
N PHE A 46 -11.63 13.61 -4.65
CA PHE A 46 -11.53 13.80 -6.08
C PHE A 46 -12.62 14.74 -6.57
N MET A 47 -12.34 15.43 -7.67
CA MET A 47 -13.34 16.23 -8.38
C MET A 47 -14.43 15.32 -8.95
N ASP A 48 -15.69 15.75 -8.81
CA ASP A 48 -16.83 15.12 -9.47
C ASP A 48 -16.99 15.62 -10.91
N GLY A 49 -17.56 14.79 -11.80
CA GLY A 49 -17.72 15.12 -13.22
C GLY A 49 -16.51 14.88 -14.12
N GLY A 50 -15.59 14.00 -13.73
CA GLY A 50 -14.39 13.64 -14.49
C GLY A 50 -14.20 12.13 -14.73
N GLU A 51 -13.05 11.76 -15.28
CA GLU A 51 -12.62 10.38 -15.50
C GLU A 51 -12.41 9.62 -14.18
N GLY A 52 -12.37 8.29 -14.24
CA GLY A 52 -12.03 7.42 -13.09
C GLY A 52 -13.19 7.07 -12.14
N GLN A 53 -14.41 7.57 -12.35
CA GLN A 53 -15.60 7.10 -11.61
C GLN A 53 -15.92 5.63 -11.88
N ASP A 54 -15.79 5.18 -13.13
CA ASP A 54 -15.94 3.77 -13.47
C ASP A 54 -14.88 2.91 -12.79
N ALA A 55 -13.65 3.43 -12.72
CA ALA A 55 -12.57 2.74 -12.02
C ALA A 55 -12.84 2.65 -10.51
N LYS A 56 -13.35 3.71 -9.89
CA LYS A 56 -13.82 3.69 -8.50
C LYS A 56 -14.90 2.62 -8.31
N ALA A 57 -15.96 2.67 -9.11
CA ALA A 57 -17.10 1.76 -8.99
C ALA A 57 -16.71 0.30 -9.19
N GLU A 58 -15.79 0.03 -10.11
CA GLU A 58 -15.27 -1.32 -10.37
C GLU A 58 -14.33 -1.80 -9.26
N MET A 59 -13.47 -0.94 -8.72
CA MET A 59 -12.57 -1.27 -7.62
C MET A 59 -13.27 -1.45 -6.27
N GLU A 60 -14.47 -0.87 -6.10
CA GLU A 60 -15.31 -1.06 -4.90
C GLU A 60 -16.02 -2.42 -4.87
N ARG A 61 -16.08 -3.15 -5.99
CA ARG A 61 -16.67 -4.49 -6.08
C ARG A 61 -15.77 -5.57 -5.46
N THR A 62 -16.32 -6.74 -5.16
CA THR A 62 -15.50 -7.94 -4.92
C THR A 62 -14.97 -8.49 -6.26
N TRP A 63 -13.96 -9.36 -6.25
CA TRP A 63 -13.48 -10.02 -7.48
C TRP A 63 -14.58 -10.76 -8.25
N ALA A 64 -15.52 -11.39 -7.53
CA ALA A 64 -16.64 -12.12 -8.13
C ALA A 64 -17.68 -11.18 -8.75
N ASP A 65 -17.85 -9.97 -8.18
CA ASP A 65 -18.85 -9.01 -8.62
C ASP A 65 -18.33 -8.02 -9.69
N MET A 66 -17.03 -8.07 -10.01
CA MET A 66 -16.43 -7.22 -11.05
C MET A 66 -17.10 -7.44 -12.40
N LYS A 67 -17.47 -6.35 -13.07
CA LYS A 67 -18.20 -6.37 -14.35
C LYS A 67 -17.28 -6.32 -15.57
N SER A 68 -16.06 -5.84 -15.39
CA SER A 68 -15.03 -5.82 -16.43
C SER A 68 -14.63 -7.23 -16.85
N PRO A 69 -14.25 -7.47 -18.12
CA PRO A 69 -13.73 -8.76 -18.56
C PRO A 69 -12.40 -9.08 -17.85
N GLU A 70 -12.02 -10.36 -17.81
CA GLU A 70 -10.85 -10.85 -17.06
C GLU A 70 -9.52 -10.21 -17.48
N ASP A 71 -9.40 -9.85 -18.75
CA ASP A 71 -8.24 -9.22 -19.38
C ASP A 71 -8.28 -7.67 -19.34
N ALA A 72 -9.29 -7.08 -18.69
CA ALA A 72 -9.35 -5.64 -18.54
C ALA A 72 -8.16 -5.12 -17.72
N SER A 73 -7.58 -4.01 -18.16
CA SER A 73 -6.45 -3.35 -17.48
C SER A 73 -6.69 -3.12 -15.99
N ILE A 74 -7.93 -2.83 -15.61
CA ILE A 74 -8.30 -2.52 -14.22
C ILE A 74 -8.18 -3.73 -13.29
N ARG A 75 -8.37 -4.94 -13.81
CA ARG A 75 -8.16 -6.18 -13.05
C ARG A 75 -6.68 -6.39 -12.76
N PHE A 76 -5.80 -6.12 -13.71
CA PHE A 76 -4.35 -6.17 -13.47
C PHE A 76 -3.91 -5.11 -12.45
N VAL A 77 -4.47 -3.89 -12.53
CA VAL A 77 -4.22 -2.83 -11.53
C VAL A 77 -4.66 -3.29 -10.14
N ARG A 78 -5.86 -3.87 -10.01
CA ARG A 78 -6.34 -4.41 -8.73
C ARG A 78 -5.41 -5.48 -8.18
N ALA A 79 -5.07 -6.48 -9.00
CA ALA A 79 -4.19 -7.57 -8.62
C ALA A 79 -2.82 -7.07 -8.17
N ALA A 80 -2.23 -6.11 -8.91
CA ALA A 80 -0.96 -5.51 -8.54
C ALA A 80 -1.02 -4.79 -7.18
N LEU A 81 -2.07 -4.01 -6.93
CA LEU A 81 -2.26 -3.29 -5.66
C LEU A 81 -2.48 -4.24 -4.48
N GLU A 82 -3.25 -5.31 -4.67
CA GLU A 82 -3.47 -6.35 -3.65
C GLU A 82 -2.20 -7.15 -3.35
N ASN A 83 -1.48 -7.57 -4.39
CA ASN A 83 -0.21 -8.26 -4.25
C ASN A 83 0.83 -7.38 -3.57
N ARG A 84 0.86 -6.08 -3.89
CA ARG A 84 1.75 -5.12 -3.22
C ARG A 84 1.50 -5.06 -1.72
N GLU A 85 0.25 -4.98 -1.27
CA GLU A 85 -0.08 -4.97 0.16
C GLU A 85 0.33 -6.27 0.85
N THR A 86 0.10 -7.43 0.19
CA THR A 86 0.57 -8.74 0.68
C THR A 86 2.09 -8.78 0.83
N LEU A 87 2.82 -8.35 -0.20
CA LEU A 87 4.29 -8.31 -0.20
C LEU A 87 4.84 -7.36 0.86
N LEU A 88 4.23 -6.18 1.05
CA LEU A 88 4.60 -5.28 2.14
C LEU A 88 4.35 -5.90 3.52
N GLY A 89 3.26 -6.66 3.66
CA GLY A 89 3.00 -7.45 4.86
C GLY A 89 4.10 -8.48 5.12
N LEU A 90 4.59 -9.16 4.08
CA LEU A 90 5.70 -10.10 4.20
C LEU A 90 7.01 -9.40 4.59
N VAL A 91 7.33 -8.26 3.96
CA VAL A 91 8.52 -7.46 4.29
C VAL A 91 8.50 -7.02 5.75
N LYS A 92 7.35 -6.57 6.27
CA LYS A 92 7.20 -6.16 7.67
C LYS A 92 7.40 -7.31 8.67
N ARG A 93 7.10 -8.54 8.27
CA ARG A 93 7.24 -9.74 9.11
C ARG A 93 8.62 -10.39 9.01
N ALA A 94 9.32 -10.20 7.89
CA ALA A 94 10.63 -10.78 7.67
C ALA A 94 11.61 -10.32 8.77
N GLU A 95 12.32 -11.28 9.38
CA GLU A 95 13.36 -10.94 10.34
C GLU A 95 14.51 -10.23 9.61
N LYS A 96 14.97 -9.11 10.17
CA LYS A 96 16.10 -8.38 9.61
C LYS A 96 17.37 -9.20 9.75
N ILE A 97 18.20 -9.18 8.72
CA ILE A 97 19.54 -9.77 8.74
C ILE A 97 20.55 -8.63 8.77
N LEU A 98 21.44 -8.68 9.76
CA LEU A 98 22.58 -7.77 9.90
C LEU A 98 23.73 -8.30 9.03
N SER A 99 24.27 -7.44 8.17
CA SER A 99 25.50 -7.70 7.42
C SER A 99 26.67 -7.05 8.14
N ILE A 100 27.62 -7.85 8.61
CA ILE A 100 28.79 -7.40 9.37
C ILE A 100 30.03 -7.69 8.53
N GLN A 101 30.79 -6.66 8.19
CA GLN A 101 32.03 -6.80 7.45
C GLN A 101 33.25 -6.54 8.33
N ARG A 102 34.21 -7.48 8.36
CA ARG A 102 35.51 -7.36 9.05
C ARG A 102 36.57 -8.13 8.27
N GLY A 103 37.76 -7.54 8.11
CA GLY A 103 38.92 -8.24 7.52
C GLY A 103 38.69 -8.82 6.12
N GLY A 104 37.78 -8.25 5.33
CA GLY A 104 37.40 -8.78 4.00
C GLY A 104 36.36 -9.90 4.02
N GLN A 105 35.91 -10.37 5.19
CA GLN A 105 34.82 -11.33 5.33
C GLN A 105 33.49 -10.62 5.62
N THR A 106 32.39 -11.19 5.09
CA THR A 106 31.02 -10.74 5.36
C THR A 106 30.27 -11.82 6.13
N LEU A 107 29.72 -11.47 7.29
CA LEU A 107 28.89 -12.33 8.13
C LEU A 107 27.44 -11.83 8.10
N LEU A 108 26.50 -12.74 7.84
CA LEU A 108 25.06 -12.47 7.89
C LEU A 108 24.47 -13.05 9.19
N VAL A 109 23.90 -12.21 10.04
CA VAL A 109 23.35 -12.63 11.34
C VAL A 109 21.95 -12.08 11.52
N ALA A 110 21.01 -12.92 11.92
CA ALA A 110 19.66 -12.47 12.23
C ALA A 110 19.67 -11.43 13.37
N GLU A 111 18.93 -10.34 13.22
CA GLU A 111 18.90 -9.23 14.17
C GLU A 111 18.44 -9.69 15.56
N LYS A 112 17.56 -10.69 15.64
CA LYS A 112 17.07 -11.26 16.90
C LYS A 112 17.75 -12.58 17.28
N ALA A 113 18.87 -12.93 16.63
CA ALA A 113 19.67 -14.08 17.02
C ALA A 113 20.10 -13.97 18.50
N ARG A 114 20.15 -15.12 19.20
CA ARG A 114 20.54 -15.19 20.61
C ARG A 114 21.92 -14.56 20.84
N PRO A 115 22.15 -13.83 21.95
CA PRO A 115 23.43 -13.16 22.20
C PRO A 115 24.65 -14.09 22.14
N GLU A 116 24.51 -15.33 22.61
CA GLU A 116 25.58 -16.32 22.62
C GLU A 116 25.96 -16.73 21.19
N LEU A 117 24.96 -16.91 20.32
CA LEU A 117 25.17 -17.22 18.90
C LEU A 117 25.83 -16.05 18.19
N LYS A 118 25.38 -14.80 18.45
CA LYS A 118 26.02 -13.60 17.90
C LYS A 118 27.49 -13.52 18.32
N LYS A 119 27.78 -13.75 19.59
CA LYS A 119 29.15 -13.72 20.13
C LYS A 119 30.03 -14.79 19.49
N ALA A 120 29.53 -16.02 19.33
CA ALA A 120 30.25 -17.13 18.70
C ALA A 120 30.52 -16.91 17.21
N LEU A 121 29.59 -16.26 16.49
CA LEU A 121 29.78 -15.92 15.07
C LEU A 121 30.78 -14.76 14.91
N LEU A 122 30.70 -13.74 15.76
CA LEU A 122 31.61 -12.60 15.74
C LEU A 122 33.05 -12.96 16.12
N SER A 123 33.27 -13.99 16.95
CA SER A 123 34.62 -14.44 17.30
C SER A 123 35.33 -15.21 16.18
N ARG A 124 34.65 -15.48 15.06
CA ARG A 124 35.22 -16.15 13.87
C ARG A 124 35.58 -15.17 12.75
N LEU A 125 35.27 -13.89 12.93
CA LEU A 125 35.71 -12.77 12.08
C LEU A 125 37.04 -12.22 12.57
#